data_AF-A0A420C5B8-F1
#
_entry.id   AF-A0A420C5B8-F1
#
_cell.length_a   1.000
_cell.length_b   1.000
_cell.length_c   1.000
_cell.angle_alpha   90.00
_cell.angle_beta   90.00
_cell.angle_gamma   90.00
#
_symmetry.space_group_name_H-M   'P 1'
#
loop_
_entity.id
_entity.type
_entity.pdbx_description
1 polymer ?
#
loop_
_entity_poly.entity_id
_entity_poly.type
_entity_poly.pdbx_seq_one_letter_code
_entity_poly.pdbx_strand_id
1 'polypeptide(L)'
;MFRKTRAERERELDQVLRGIADHPLSSEEVRQANSLIEQLDGQDPSVIDDALASRGLPSLQDLGRMQLKHGLAFGRLHRRRRKLEKTLGRT
;
A
#
# COMPACT_ATOMS: atom_id res chain seq x y z
N MET A 1 -19.45 0.11 -28.17
CA MET A 1 -18.48 0.26 -27.06
C MET A 1 -17.14 -0.27 -27.56
N PHE A 2 -16.16 0.60 -27.83
CA PHE A 2 -14.85 0.14 -28.34
C PHE A 2 -14.09 -0.61 -27.24
N ARG A 3 -13.60 -1.82 -27.54
CA ARG A 3 -12.72 -2.56 -26.64
C ARG A 3 -11.37 -1.87 -26.63
N LYS A 4 -10.84 -1.59 -25.43
CA LYS A 4 -9.47 -1.08 -25.28
C LYS A 4 -8.47 -2.00 -25.98
N THR A 5 -7.46 -1.41 -26.60
CA THR A 5 -6.31 -2.13 -27.16
C THR A 5 -5.41 -2.67 -26.05
N ARG A 6 -4.45 -3.53 -26.40
CA ARG A 6 -3.44 -3.99 -25.45
C ARG A 6 -2.59 -2.83 -24.92
N ALA A 7 -2.13 -1.95 -25.80
CA ALA A 7 -1.31 -0.79 -25.45
C ALA A 7 -2.03 0.17 -24.49
N GLU A 8 -3.34 0.38 -24.66
CA GLU A 8 -4.13 1.19 -23.73
C GLU A 8 -4.24 0.56 -22.34
N ARG A 9 -4.34 -0.77 -22.26
CA ARG A 9 -4.36 -1.47 -20.97
C ARG A 9 -3.00 -1.45 -20.28
N GLU A 10 -1.91 -1.51 -21.04
CA GLU A 10 -0.55 -1.38 -20.50
C GLU A 10 -0.33 0.02 -19.92
N ARG A 11 -0.73 1.07 -20.65
CA ARG A 11 -0.71 2.45 -20.12
C ARG A 11 -1.56 2.61 -18.86
N GLU A 12 -2.74 1.99 -18.82
CA GLU A 12 -3.59 2.01 -17.64
C GLU A 12 -2.94 1.29 -16.46
N LEU A 13 -2.26 0.16 -16.70
CA LEU A 13 -1.52 -0.56 -15.67
C LEU A 13 -0.38 0.31 -15.13
N ASP A 14 0.40 0.95 -15.99
CA ASP A 14 1.48 1.86 -15.58
C ASP A 14 0.96 3.02 -14.72
N GLN A 15 -0.19 3.60 -15.09
CA GLN A 15 -0.83 4.64 -14.29
C GLN A 15 -1.25 4.14 -12.91
N VAL A 16 -1.80 2.93 -12.82
CA VAL A 16 -2.16 2.30 -11.55
C VAL A 16 -0.92 2.01 -10.71
N LEU A 17 0.16 1.53 -11.32
CA LEU A 17 1.42 1.24 -10.61
C LEU A 17 2.04 2.51 -10.03
N ARG A 18 2.05 3.62 -10.79
CA ARG A 18 2.48 4.94 -10.25
C ARG A 18 1.58 5.39 -9.11
N GLY A 19 0.27 5.27 -9.26
CA GLY A 19 -0.68 5.62 -8.19
C GLY A 19 -0.52 4.78 -6.93
N ILE A 20 -0.05 3.53 -7.03
CA ILE A 20 0.33 2.71 -5.87
C ILE A 20 1.62 3.24 -5.25
N ALA A 21 2.66 3.46 -6.06
CA ALA A 21 3.96 3.94 -5.58
C ALA A 21 3.86 5.30 -4.87
N ASP A 22 3.05 6.22 -5.39
CA ASP A 22 2.85 7.57 -4.84
C ASP A 22 1.86 7.60 -3.67
N HIS A 23 1.24 6.45 -3.32
CA HIS A 23 0.21 6.41 -2.29
C HIS A 23 0.82 6.59 -0.89
N PRO A 24 0.19 7.33 0.05
CA PRO A 24 0.71 7.52 1.40
C PRO A 24 1.04 6.22 2.16
N LEU A 25 0.25 5.16 1.93
CA LEU A 25 0.49 3.83 2.51
C LEU A 25 1.66 3.05 1.87
N SER A 26 2.26 3.55 0.79
CA SER A 26 3.47 3.00 0.17
C SER A 26 4.74 3.79 0.53
N SER A 27 4.60 4.85 1.32
CA SER A 27 5.73 5.64 1.83
C SER A 27 6.75 4.75 2.55
N GLU A 28 8.00 5.19 2.51
CA GLU A 28 9.11 4.48 3.16
C GLU A 28 8.89 4.37 4.68
N GLU A 29 8.39 5.43 5.31
CA GLU A 29 8.05 5.48 6.75
C GLU A 29 7.01 4.42 7.11
N VAL A 30 5.92 4.30 6.35
CA VAL A 30 4.89 3.28 6.57
C VAL A 30 5.43 1.87 6.33
N ARG A 31 6.31 1.68 5.34
CA ARG A 31 6.96 0.39 5.09
C ARG A 31 7.88 -0.02 6.24
N GLN A 32 8.70 0.90 6.73
CA GLN A 32 9.58 0.66 7.88
C GLN A 32 8.80 0.39 9.16
N ALA A 33 7.72 1.16 9.40
CA ALA A 33 6.84 0.96 10.54
C ALA A 33 6.17 -0.42 10.50
N ASN A 34 5.58 -0.81 9.36
CA ASN A 34 4.98 -2.14 9.21
C ASN A 34 6.02 -3.26 9.39
N SER A 35 7.23 -3.11 8.85
CA SER A 35 8.30 -4.10 9.03
C SER A 35 8.72 -4.24 10.50
N LEU A 36 8.78 -3.13 11.24
CA LEU A 36 9.06 -3.18 12.68
C LEU A 36 7.94 -3.86 13.46
N ILE A 37 6.68 -3.57 13.12
CA ILE A 37 5.52 -4.22 13.72
C ILE A 37 5.57 -5.74 13.48
N GLU A 38 5.89 -6.18 12.26
CA GLU A 38 6.05 -7.60 11.93
C GLU A 38 7.21 -8.26 12.71
N GLN A 39 8.33 -7.54 12.91
CA GLN A 39 9.46 -8.06 13.71
C GLN A 39 9.13 -8.20 15.20
N LEU A 40 8.20 -7.38 15.70
CA LEU A 40 7.75 -7.35 17.09
C LEU A 40 6.39 -8.02 17.27
N ASP A 41 5.98 -8.88 16.33
CA ASP A 41 4.68 -9.56 16.40
C ASP A 41 4.56 -10.36 17.70
N GLY A 42 3.41 -10.24 18.36
CA GLY A 42 3.14 -10.83 19.68
C GLY A 42 3.72 -10.08 20.88
N GLN A 43 4.44 -8.97 20.70
CA GLN A 43 4.82 -8.07 21.79
C GLN A 43 3.65 -7.17 22.24
N ASP A 44 3.80 -6.56 23.41
CA ASP A 44 2.82 -5.58 23.91
C ASP A 44 2.78 -4.35 22.98
N PRO A 45 1.60 -3.81 22.65
CA PRO A 45 1.47 -2.60 21.84
C PRO A 45 2.31 -1.42 22.32
N SER A 46 2.50 -1.25 23.63
CA SER A 46 3.36 -0.21 24.20
C SER A 46 4.82 -0.35 23.80
N VAL A 47 5.34 -1.58 23.76
CA VAL A 47 6.72 -1.88 23.33
C VAL A 47 6.90 -1.55 21.85
N ILE A 48 5.86 -1.84 21.04
CA ILE A 48 5.86 -1.54 19.61
C ILE A 48 5.84 -0.02 19.39
N ASP A 49 4.98 0.72 20.10
CA ASP A 49 4.90 2.18 20.00
C ASP A 49 6.20 2.86 20.46
N ASP A 50 6.82 2.39 21.54
CA ASP A 50 8.14 2.90 21.99
C ASP A 50 9.22 2.65 20.92
N ALA A 51 9.23 1.46 20.31
CA ALA A 51 10.17 1.13 19.25
C ALA A 51 9.95 1.99 18.00
N LEU A 52 8.70 2.26 17.62
CA LEU A 52 8.36 3.17 16.51
C LEU A 52 8.81 4.60 16.82
N ALA A 53 8.50 5.11 18.01
CA ALA A 53 8.88 6.44 18.46
C ALA A 53 10.40 6.64 18.48
N SER A 54 11.16 5.63 18.95
CA SER A 54 12.63 5.68 18.97
C SER A 54 13.27 5.85 17.59
N ARG A 55 12.55 5.48 16.52
CA ARG A 55 12.99 5.59 15.12
C ARG A 55 12.35 6.76 14.37
N GLY A 56 11.55 7.59 15.05
CA GLY A 56 10.80 8.68 14.43
C GLY A 56 9.73 8.20 13.45
N LEU A 57 9.23 6.98 13.64
CA LEU A 57 8.21 6.38 12.78
C LEU A 57 6.78 6.70 13.30
N PRO A 58 5.76 6.65 12.43
CA PRO A 58 4.37 6.82 12.85
C PRO A 58 3.97 5.80 13.92
N SER A 59 3.19 6.24 14.91
CA SER A 59 2.65 5.35 15.94
C SER A 59 1.64 4.35 15.38
N LEU A 60 1.33 3.28 16.13
CA LEU A 60 0.26 2.35 15.77
C LEU A 60 -1.08 3.08 15.53
N GLN A 61 -1.37 4.10 16.32
CA GLN A 61 -2.61 4.87 16.19
C GLN A 61 -2.60 5.74 14.92
N ASP A 62 -1.47 6.34 14.57
CA ASP A 62 -1.33 7.11 13.32
C ASP A 62 -1.45 6.21 12.10
N LEU A 63 -0.79 5.04 12.12
CA LEU A 63 -0.91 4.03 11.07
C LEU A 63 -2.35 3.58 10.90
N GLY A 64 -3.07 3.32 12.00
CA GLY A 64 -4.49 2.99 11.98
C GLY A 64 -5.34 4.09 11.34
N ARG A 65 -5.10 5.37 11.68
CA ARG A 65 -5.79 6.52 11.06
C ARG A 65 -5.49 6.62 9.56
N MET A 66 -4.23 6.41 9.17
CA MET A 66 -3.83 6.40 7.74
C MET A 66 -4.52 5.27 6.98
N GLN A 67 -4.60 4.07 7.56
CA GLN A 67 -5.29 2.93 6.98
C GLN A 67 -6.80 3.19 6.83
N LEU A 68 -7.47 3.75 7.83
CA LEU A 68 -8.89 4.11 7.73
C LEU A 68 -9.15 5.16 6.65
N LYS A 69 -8.28 6.18 6.57
CA LYS A 69 -8.44 7.29 5.62
C LYS A 69 -8.13 6.89 4.18
N HIS A 70 -7.11 6.07 3.97
CA HIS A 70 -6.55 5.81 2.63
C HIS A 70 -6.63 4.35 2.18
N GLY A 71 -6.96 3.41 3.07
CA GLY A 71 -6.92 1.97 2.80
C GLY A 71 -7.91 1.51 1.73
N LEU A 72 -9.11 2.10 1.67
CA LEU A 72 -10.09 1.77 0.62
C LEU A 72 -9.60 2.16 -0.78
N ALA A 73 -9.05 3.37 -0.91
CA ALA A 73 -8.48 3.86 -2.17
C ALA A 73 -7.29 2.99 -2.60
N PHE A 74 -6.40 2.66 -1.66
CA PHE A 74 -5.27 1.78 -1.90
C PHE A 74 -5.69 0.39 -2.35
N GLY A 75 -6.66 -0.21 -1.64
CA GLY A 75 -7.24 -1.51 -1.99
C GLY A 75 -7.88 -1.50 -3.38
N ARG A 76 -8.51 -0.39 -3.80
CA ARG A 76 -9.06 -0.24 -5.15
C ARG A 76 -7.96 -0.23 -6.21
N LEU A 77 -6.83 0.46 -5.97
CA LEU A 77 -5.68 0.45 -6.87
C LEU A 77 -5.11 -0.96 -7.03
N HIS A 78 -4.88 -1.68 -5.94
CA HIS A 78 -4.39 -3.06 -5.99
C HIS A 78 -5.36 -4.02 -6.70
N ARG A 79 -6.67 -3.89 -6.46
CA ARG A 79 -7.67 -4.68 -7.21
C ARG A 79 -7.65 -4.37 -8.70
N ARG A 80 -7.50 -3.09 -9.08
CA ARG A 80 -7.40 -2.68 -10.48
C ARG A 80 -6.13 -3.20 -11.14
N ARG A 81 -4.99 -3.14 -10.44
CA ARG A 81 -3.72 -3.75 -10.87
C ARG A 81 -3.90 -5.22 -11.20
N ARG A 82 -4.41 -6.02 -10.25
CA ARG A 82 -4.67 -7.46 -10.42
C ARG A 82 -5.59 -7.76 -11.61
N LYS A 83 -6.63 -6.94 -11.81
CA LYS A 83 -7.56 -7.10 -12.95
C LYS A 83 -6.85 -6.84 -14.29
N LEU A 84 -6.02 -5.80 -14.36
CA LEU A 84 -5.27 -5.45 -15.58
C LEU A 84 -4.19 -6.48 -15.89
N GLU A 85 -3.45 -6.93 -14.88
CA GLU A 85 -2.44 -8.00 -14.98
C GLU A 85 -3.06 -9.29 -15.55
N LYS A 86 -4.19 -9.72 -14.99
CA LYS A 86 -4.95 -10.88 -15.49
C LYS A 86 -5.44 -10.69 -16.92
N THR A 87 -5.91 -9.49 -17.28
CA THR A 87 -6.40 -9.19 -18.64
C THR A 87 -5.26 -9.15 -19.67
N LEU A 88 -4.05 -8.81 -19.24
CA LEU A 88 -2.84 -8.77 -20.07
C LEU A 88 -2.11 -10.12 -20.12
N GLY A 89 -2.53 -11.12 -19.34
CA GLY A 89 -1.88 -12.43 -19.27
C GLY A 89 -0.54 -12.41 -18.54
N ARG A 90 -0.35 -11.49 -17.58
CA ARG A 90 0.89 -11.38 -16.77
C ARG A 90 0.86 -12.23 -15.49
N THR A 91 -0.31 -12.77 -15.15
CA THR A 91 -0.62 -13.63 -13.98
C THR A 91 -1.83 -14.49 -14.33
#